data_AF-X0PIY8-F1
#
_entry.id   AF-X0PIY8-F1
#
_cell.length_a   1.000
_cell.length_b   1.000
_cell.length_c   1.000
_cell.angle_alpha   90.00
_cell.angle_beta   90.00
_cell.angle_gamma   90.00
#
_symmetry.space_group_name_H-M   'P 1'
#
loop_
_entity.id
_entity.type
_entity.pdbx_description
1 polymer ?
#
loop_
_entity_poly.entity_id
_entity_poly.type
_entity_poly.pdbx_seq_one_letter_code
_entity_poly.pdbx_strand_id
1 'polypeptide(L)'
;MATSLYLDAFSGISGDMFIGALLDLGLDFNEFKRRLALLNVPGYEINAKRVAHSSIYGTNFDTVLSVAGKDDAVVTAEEAQAHHHHEPHRHLSDIKQLINQSKLSDLVKAHAIAVFTDIAQAEAKVHDRPLEAVHFHEVGALDSIVDIVGAFVDLEMLDVTDVYCSEIADGSGFIKVAHGIMPVPVPAVMQMRSVQPFLFVKKPTFARN
;
A
#
# COMPACT_ATOMS: atom_id res chain seq x y z
N MET A 1 15.76 -7.64 -21.87
CA MET A 1 14.51 -7.32 -22.60
C MET A 1 13.63 -6.60 -21.60
N ALA A 2 12.87 -5.58 -22.01
CA ALA A 2 11.91 -4.94 -21.11
C ALA A 2 10.77 -5.93 -20.80
N THR A 3 10.43 -6.11 -19.53
CA THR A 3 9.28 -6.93 -19.11
C THR A 3 8.16 -5.97 -18.75
N SER A 4 7.01 -6.11 -19.41
CA SER A 4 5.85 -5.26 -19.17
C SER A 4 4.78 -6.02 -18.38
N LEU A 5 4.21 -5.35 -17.38
CA LEU A 5 3.06 -5.81 -16.60
C LEU A 5 1.82 -5.04 -17.04
N TYR A 6 0.71 -5.74 -17.31
CA TYR A 6 -0.59 -5.14 -17.58
C TYR A 6 -1.58 -5.50 -16.48
N LEU A 7 -2.20 -4.47 -15.89
CA LEU A 7 -3.19 -4.60 -14.82
C LEU A 7 -4.60 -4.32 -15.33
N ASP A 8 -5.48 -5.31 -15.24
CA ASP A 8 -6.91 -5.08 -15.41
C ASP A 8 -7.54 -4.63 -14.08
N ALA A 9 -7.51 -3.33 -13.81
CA ALA A 9 -7.97 -2.71 -12.57
C ALA A 9 -9.50 -2.49 -12.53
N PHE A 10 -10.26 -3.46 -13.04
CA PHE A 10 -11.71 -3.32 -13.25
C PHE A 10 -12.51 -3.03 -11.96
N SER A 11 -11.97 -3.42 -10.81
CA SER A 11 -12.51 -3.19 -9.45
C SER A 11 -11.55 -2.39 -8.56
N GLY A 12 -10.60 -1.66 -9.14
CA GLY A 12 -9.52 -1.02 -8.40
C GLY A 12 -8.48 -2.05 -7.94
N ILE A 13 -7.49 -1.58 -7.19
CA ILE A 13 -6.41 -2.42 -6.67
C ILE A 13 -5.84 -1.79 -5.39
N SER A 14 -5.83 -2.54 -4.29
CA SER A 14 -5.12 -2.17 -3.05
C SER A 14 -3.71 -2.77 -3.04
N GLY A 15 -2.84 -2.31 -2.15
CA GLY A 15 -1.44 -2.76 -2.07
C GLY A 15 -1.32 -4.27 -1.87
N ASP A 16 -2.06 -4.79 -0.91
CA ASP A 16 -2.18 -6.23 -0.65
C ASP A 16 -2.69 -7.04 -1.85
N MET A 17 -3.70 -6.53 -2.58
CA MET A 17 -4.20 -7.16 -3.81
C MET A 17 -3.15 -7.16 -4.91
N PHE A 18 -2.35 -6.09 -5.00
CA PHE A 18 -1.27 -6.00 -5.97
C PHE A 18 -0.18 -7.02 -5.70
N ILE A 19 0.30 -7.11 -4.45
CA ILE A 19 1.28 -8.13 -4.03
C ILE A 19 0.71 -9.54 -4.27
N GLY A 20 -0.54 -9.80 -3.85
CA GLY A 20 -1.21 -11.08 -4.10
C GLY A 20 -1.26 -11.46 -5.58
N ALA A 21 -1.58 -10.50 -6.46
CA ALA A 21 -1.58 -10.71 -7.90
C ALA A 21 -0.18 -11.00 -8.47
N LEU A 22 0.87 -10.31 -7.97
CA LEU A 22 2.26 -10.56 -8.39
C LEU A 22 2.77 -11.93 -7.91
N LEU A 23 2.37 -12.36 -6.71
CA LEU A 23 2.63 -13.72 -6.22
C LEU A 23 1.98 -14.78 -7.13
N ASP A 24 0.75 -14.53 -7.61
CA ASP A 24 0.07 -15.42 -8.55
C ASP A 24 0.73 -15.48 -9.95
N LEU A 25 1.63 -14.54 -10.29
CA LEU A 25 2.48 -14.63 -11.49
C LEU A 25 3.64 -15.64 -11.36
N GLY A 26 3.78 -16.28 -10.19
CA GLY A 26 4.75 -17.35 -9.96
C GLY A 26 5.95 -16.94 -9.10
N LEU A 27 5.87 -15.82 -8.38
CA LEU A 27 6.91 -15.46 -7.41
C LEU A 27 6.93 -16.43 -6.22
N ASP A 28 8.14 -16.75 -5.76
CA ASP A 28 8.32 -17.54 -4.54
C ASP A 28 8.15 -16.65 -3.31
N PHE A 29 7.15 -16.98 -2.48
CA PHE A 29 6.84 -16.20 -1.28
C PHE A 29 7.99 -16.16 -0.25
N ASN A 30 8.83 -17.20 -0.18
CA ASN A 30 9.95 -17.19 0.75
C ASN A 30 11.09 -16.27 0.27
N GLU A 31 11.36 -16.22 -1.04
CA GLU A 31 12.26 -15.25 -1.65
C GLU A 31 11.73 -13.82 -1.43
N PHE A 32 10.44 -13.58 -1.68
CA PHE A 32 9.79 -12.29 -1.40
C PHE A 32 10.01 -11.87 0.07
N LYS A 33 9.68 -12.76 1.01
CA LYS A 33 9.89 -12.52 2.45
C LYS A 33 11.34 -12.21 2.79
N ARG A 34 12.30 -12.92 2.18
CA ARG A 34 13.74 -12.66 2.40
C ARG A 34 14.18 -11.31 1.86
N ARG A 35 13.68 -10.90 0.70
CA ARG A 35 14.01 -9.58 0.13
C ARG A 35 13.35 -8.45 0.90
N LEU A 36 12.08 -8.60 1.26
CA LEU A 36 11.36 -7.61 2.05
C LEU A 36 11.98 -7.42 3.44
N ALA A 37 12.52 -8.48 4.05
CA ALA A 37 13.25 -8.38 5.32
C ALA A 37 14.47 -7.45 5.25
N LEU A 38 15.00 -7.13 4.07
CA LEU A 38 16.07 -6.14 3.90
C LEU A 38 15.61 -4.71 4.23
N LEU A 39 14.29 -4.45 4.28
CA LEU A 39 13.70 -3.23 4.81
C LEU A 39 14.13 -2.98 6.27
N ASN A 40 14.39 -4.05 7.03
CA ASN A 40 14.90 -4.03 8.41
C ASN A 40 14.01 -3.24 9.38
N VAL A 41 12.69 -3.45 9.30
CA VAL A 41 11.70 -2.85 10.20
C VAL A 41 10.98 -3.98 10.95
N PRO A 42 10.96 -3.98 12.30
CA PRO A 42 10.22 -4.95 13.08
C PRO A 42 8.73 -4.59 13.21
N GLY A 43 7.94 -5.48 13.81
CA GLY A 43 6.56 -5.21 14.21
C GLY A 43 5.49 -5.67 13.21
N TYR A 44 5.87 -6.48 12.23
CA TYR A 44 4.91 -7.10 11.32
C TYR A 44 5.31 -8.54 10.97
N GLU A 45 4.31 -9.33 10.60
CA GLU A 45 4.44 -10.58 9.89
C GLU A 45 3.67 -10.49 8.56
N ILE A 46 4.12 -11.23 7.56
CA ILE A 46 3.40 -11.33 6.28
C ILE A 46 2.92 -12.75 6.06
N ASN A 47 1.72 -12.86 5.49
CA ASN A 47 1.08 -14.10 5.13
C ASN A 47 0.62 -14.04 3.67
N ALA A 48 0.69 -15.18 2.98
CA ALA A 48 0.10 -15.36 1.66
C ALA A 48 -0.65 -16.69 1.63
N LYS A 49 -1.93 -16.65 1.28
CA LYS A 49 -2.79 -17.85 1.20
C LYS A 49 -3.60 -17.81 -0.06
N ARG A 50 -3.65 -18.94 -0.79
CA ARG A 50 -4.58 -19.10 -1.90
C ARG A 50 -5.99 -19.26 -1.36
N VAL A 51 -6.88 -18.33 -1.69
CA VAL A 51 -8.28 -18.29 -1.24
C VAL A 51 -9.22 -18.38 -2.44
N ALA A 52 -10.49 -18.75 -2.18
CA ALA A 52 -11.52 -18.83 -3.21
C ALA A 52 -12.77 -18.04 -2.80
N HIS A 53 -13.21 -17.12 -3.65
CA HIS A 53 -14.47 -16.40 -3.49
C HIS A 53 -15.37 -16.76 -4.67
N SER A 54 -16.52 -17.38 -4.40
CA SER A 54 -17.42 -17.88 -5.45
C SER A 54 -16.71 -18.73 -6.51
N SER A 55 -15.80 -19.62 -6.05
CA SER A 55 -14.96 -20.49 -6.89
C SER A 55 -13.94 -19.79 -7.79
N ILE A 56 -13.73 -18.48 -7.64
CA ILE A 56 -12.64 -17.74 -8.27
C ILE A 56 -11.49 -17.68 -7.27
N TYR A 57 -10.31 -18.12 -7.70
CA TYR A 57 -9.13 -18.21 -6.84
C TYR A 57 -8.17 -17.05 -7.06
N GLY A 58 -7.54 -16.62 -5.97
CA GLY A 58 -6.42 -15.69 -5.97
C GLY A 58 -5.60 -15.83 -4.70
N THR A 59 -4.42 -15.23 -4.68
CA THR A 59 -3.59 -15.15 -3.48
C THR A 59 -4.03 -13.95 -2.64
N ASN A 60 -4.49 -14.23 -1.42
CA ASN A 60 -4.70 -13.23 -0.39
C ASN A 60 -3.38 -13.03 0.36
N PHE A 61 -2.78 -11.86 0.17
CA PHE A 61 -1.64 -11.37 0.93
C PHE A 61 -2.13 -10.52 2.09
N ASP A 62 -1.56 -10.71 3.27
CA ASP A 62 -1.94 -9.96 4.47
C ASP A 62 -0.72 -9.60 5.30
N THR A 63 -0.70 -8.36 5.79
CA THR A 63 0.31 -7.84 6.71
C THR A 63 -0.30 -7.78 8.10
N VAL A 64 0.24 -8.58 9.01
CA VAL A 64 -0.26 -8.73 10.36
C VAL A 64 0.64 -7.96 11.31
N LEU A 65 0.09 -7.00 12.04
CA LEU A 65 0.88 -6.09 12.90
C LEU A 65 1.00 -6.66 14.32
N SER A 66 2.19 -6.56 14.90
CA SER A 66 2.44 -6.93 16.30
C SER A 66 2.16 -5.73 17.21
N VAL A 67 1.11 -5.77 18.04
CA VAL A 67 0.74 -4.64 18.91
C VAL A 67 1.50 -4.71 20.24
N ALA A 68 2.32 -3.70 20.54
CA ALA A 68 2.99 -3.59 21.82
C ALA A 68 2.00 -3.12 22.91
N GLY A 69 1.68 -3.98 23.90
CA GLY A 69 1.00 -3.57 25.13
C GLY A 69 -0.25 -4.36 25.56
N LYS A 70 -0.64 -5.40 24.84
CA LYS A 70 -1.57 -6.44 25.32
C LYS A 70 -0.97 -7.78 24.96
N ASP A 71 -0.54 -8.52 25.98
CA ASP A 71 -0.06 -9.91 25.96
C ASP A 71 -0.11 -10.57 24.56
N ASP A 72 0.99 -10.45 23.79
CA ASP A 72 1.23 -11.12 22.49
C ASP A 72 0.00 -11.25 21.56
N ALA A 73 -0.87 -10.24 21.52
CA ALA A 73 -2.04 -10.27 20.64
C ALA A 73 -1.62 -9.90 19.21
N VAL A 74 -1.51 -10.92 18.37
CA VAL A 74 -1.39 -10.79 16.92
C VAL A 74 -2.77 -10.44 16.37
N VAL A 75 -2.92 -9.27 15.75
CA VAL A 75 -4.18 -8.82 15.13
C VAL A 75 -3.95 -8.61 13.64
N THR A 76 -4.96 -8.92 12.83
CA THR A 76 -4.87 -8.63 11.38
C THR A 76 -4.79 -7.12 11.15
N ALA A 77 -4.29 -6.67 10.00
CA ALA A 77 -4.32 -5.24 9.65
C ALA A 77 -5.74 -4.65 9.75
N GLU A 78 -6.75 -5.45 9.40
CA GLU A 78 -8.18 -5.09 9.46
C GLU A 78 -8.65 -4.88 10.92
N GLU A 79 -8.20 -5.72 11.85
CA GLU A 79 -8.49 -5.56 13.29
C GLU A 79 -7.66 -4.43 13.94
N ALA A 80 -6.43 -4.22 13.47
CA ALA A 80 -5.61 -3.06 13.83
C ALA A 80 -6.25 -1.74 13.35
N GLN A 81 -6.99 -1.77 12.24
CA GLN A 81 -7.69 -0.61 11.69
C GLN A 81 -8.73 -0.02 12.65
N ALA A 82 -9.44 -0.88 13.38
CA ALA A 82 -10.35 -0.45 14.45
C ALA A 82 -9.63 0.19 15.66
N HIS A 83 -8.31 0.02 15.77
CA HIS A 83 -7.46 0.48 16.87
C HIS A 83 -6.43 1.56 16.47
N HIS A 84 -6.49 2.10 15.25
CA HIS A 84 -5.55 3.11 14.70
C HIS A 84 -5.46 4.46 15.44
N HIS A 85 -6.05 4.63 16.62
CA HIS A 85 -5.96 5.88 17.36
C HIS A 85 -4.62 6.09 18.09
N HIS A 86 -3.67 5.13 18.05
CA HIS A 86 -2.42 5.19 18.81
C HIS A 86 -1.15 4.70 18.08
N GLU A 87 -1.15 4.56 16.75
CA GLU A 87 0.11 4.31 16.01
C GLU A 87 0.96 5.59 15.94
N PRO A 88 2.30 5.49 15.99
CA PRO A 88 3.17 6.66 15.85
C PRO A 88 3.01 7.29 14.46
N HIS A 89 2.44 8.50 14.42
CA HIS A 89 2.37 9.30 13.21
C HIS A 89 3.78 9.53 12.66
N ARG A 90 4.06 8.99 11.47
CA ARG A 90 5.34 9.21 10.77
C ARG A 90 5.25 10.40 9.85
N HIS A 91 6.32 11.19 9.81
CA HIS A 91 6.52 12.18 8.76
C HIS A 91 7.12 11.54 7.52
N LEU A 92 7.03 12.24 6.38
CA LEU A 92 7.72 11.84 5.15
C LEU A 92 9.24 11.69 5.35
N SER A 93 9.86 12.52 6.18
CA SER A 93 11.29 12.42 6.52
C SER A 93 11.63 11.09 7.18
N ASP A 94 10.78 10.63 8.09
CA ASP A 94 11.01 9.40 8.85
C ASP A 94 10.92 8.19 7.92
N ILE A 95 9.92 8.17 7.03
CA ILE A 95 9.76 7.11 6.03
C ILE A 95 10.94 7.10 5.04
N LYS A 96 11.35 8.28 4.55
CA LYS A 96 12.54 8.39 3.68
C LYS A 96 13.78 7.87 4.38
N GLN A 97 14.00 8.24 5.64
CA GLN A 97 15.14 7.78 6.41
C GLN A 97 15.12 6.26 6.59
N LEU A 98 13.98 5.70 6.98
CA LEU A 98 13.76 4.26 7.15
C LEU A 98 14.07 3.51 5.86
N ILE A 99 13.53 3.94 4.71
CA ILE A 99 13.78 3.29 3.42
C ILE A 99 15.26 3.42 3.02
N ASN A 100 15.87 4.59 3.18
CA ASN A 100 17.27 4.81 2.80
C ASN A 100 18.26 3.97 3.63
N GLN A 101 17.96 3.76 4.92
CA GLN A 101 18.77 2.94 5.82
C GLN A 101 18.64 1.43 5.59
N SER A 102 17.65 1.00 4.81
CA SER A 102 17.46 -0.41 4.46
C SER A 102 18.58 -0.94 3.54
N LYS A 103 18.62 -2.27 3.38
CA LYS A 103 19.50 -2.96 2.42
C LYS A 103 18.79 -3.30 1.10
N LEU A 104 17.63 -2.70 0.85
CA LEU A 104 16.91 -2.82 -0.41
C LEU A 104 17.73 -2.22 -1.56
N SER A 105 17.42 -2.62 -2.80
CA SER A 105 18.04 -2.05 -3.98
C SER A 105 17.72 -0.57 -4.14
N ASP A 106 18.57 0.14 -4.90
CA ASP A 106 18.33 1.56 -5.20
C ASP A 106 17.04 1.77 -6.00
N LEU A 107 16.65 0.80 -6.83
CA LEU A 107 15.39 0.83 -7.58
C LEU A 107 14.20 0.81 -6.62
N VAL A 108 14.14 -0.17 -5.72
CA VAL A 108 13.05 -0.29 -4.73
C VAL A 108 12.98 0.96 -3.85
N LYS A 109 14.13 1.43 -3.37
CA LYS A 109 14.19 2.65 -2.54
C LYS A 109 13.67 3.88 -3.27
N ALA A 110 14.14 4.11 -4.50
CA ALA A 110 13.77 5.29 -5.28
C ALA A 110 12.26 5.32 -5.56
N HIS A 111 11.70 4.19 -6.00
CA HIS A 111 10.29 4.10 -6.32
C HIS A 111 9.38 4.18 -5.09
N ALA A 112 9.71 3.48 -4.00
CA ALA A 112 8.92 3.57 -2.76
C ALA A 112 8.92 5.01 -2.22
N ILE A 113 10.07 5.69 -2.21
CA ILE A 113 10.18 7.09 -1.78
C ILE A 113 9.37 8.03 -2.70
N ALA A 114 9.35 7.77 -4.02
CA ALA A 114 8.55 8.54 -4.96
C ALA A 114 7.06 8.44 -4.63
N VAL A 115 6.53 7.23 -4.41
CA VAL A 115 5.13 7.02 -4.03
C VAL A 115 4.78 7.74 -2.74
N PHE A 116 5.58 7.61 -1.68
CA PHE A 116 5.33 8.34 -0.43
C PHE A 116 5.40 9.87 -0.61
N THR A 117 6.25 10.35 -1.51
CA THR A 117 6.36 11.78 -1.81
C THR A 117 5.10 12.27 -2.54
N ASP A 118 4.58 11.52 -3.49
CA ASP A 118 3.34 11.86 -4.22
C ASP A 118 2.13 11.91 -3.27
N ILE A 119 2.02 10.92 -2.37
CA ILE A 119 0.97 10.91 -1.35
C ILE A 119 1.13 12.11 -0.42
N ALA A 120 2.35 12.39 0.07
CA ALA A 120 2.60 13.54 0.94
C ALA A 120 2.24 14.87 0.26
N GLN A 121 2.51 15.03 -1.04
CA GLN A 121 2.13 16.23 -1.79
C GLN A 121 0.62 16.41 -1.86
N ALA A 122 -0.13 15.32 -2.06
CA ALA A 122 -1.58 15.35 -2.05
C ALA A 122 -2.14 15.71 -0.67
N GLU A 123 -1.61 15.09 0.39
CA GLU A 123 -1.97 15.38 1.78
C GLU A 123 -1.67 16.84 2.15
N ALA A 124 -0.47 17.33 1.81
CA ALA A 124 -0.06 18.72 2.02
C ALA A 124 -1.06 19.71 1.40
N LYS A 125 -1.50 19.41 0.18
CA LYS A 125 -2.44 20.24 -0.56
C LYS A 125 -3.85 20.22 0.04
N VAL A 126 -4.33 19.06 0.46
CA VAL A 126 -5.65 18.90 1.10
C VAL A 126 -5.70 19.58 2.47
N HIS A 127 -4.61 19.48 3.23
CA HIS A 127 -4.50 20.06 4.57
C HIS A 127 -4.01 21.51 4.59
N ASP A 128 -3.71 22.10 3.43
CA ASP A 128 -3.12 23.44 3.27
C ASP A 128 -1.89 23.66 4.17
N ARG A 129 -0.92 22.73 4.07
CA ARG A 129 0.31 22.71 4.86
C ARG A 129 1.54 22.57 3.98
N PRO A 130 2.72 23.04 4.45
CA PRO A 130 3.98 22.72 3.79
C PRO A 130 4.25 21.20 3.86
N LEU A 131 4.93 20.67 2.84
CA LEU A 131 5.21 19.25 2.68
C LEU A 131 5.93 18.64 3.90
N GLU A 132 6.81 19.41 4.52
CA GLU A 132 7.60 19.02 5.68
C GLU A 132 6.74 18.87 6.95
N ALA A 133 5.57 19.52 7.00
CA ALA A 133 4.63 19.45 8.11
C ALA A 133 3.52 18.41 7.91
N VAL A 134 3.61 17.60 6.84
CA VAL A 134 2.68 16.49 6.62
C VAL A 134 2.93 15.40 7.66
N HIS A 135 1.86 15.03 8.34
CA HIS A 135 1.79 13.85 9.19
C HIS A 135 0.84 12.87 8.51
N PHE A 136 1.31 11.66 8.27
CA PHE A 136 0.43 10.63 7.74
C PHE A 136 -0.46 10.08 8.85
N HIS A 137 -1.77 10.18 8.66
CA HIS A 137 -2.76 9.66 9.60
C HIS A 137 -3.05 8.17 9.35
N GLU A 138 -2.95 7.72 8.10
CA GLU A 138 -3.30 6.36 7.68
C GLU A 138 -2.15 5.73 6.90
N VAL A 139 -1.61 6.44 5.90
CA VAL A 139 -0.56 5.92 5.00
C VAL A 139 0.83 5.79 5.66
N GLY A 140 1.02 6.33 6.86
CA GLY A 140 2.28 6.24 7.61
C GLY A 140 2.37 5.00 8.49
N ALA A 141 1.30 4.21 8.53
CA ALA A 141 1.24 2.97 9.27
C ALA A 141 2.12 1.89 8.61
N LEU A 142 2.48 0.89 9.41
CA LEU A 142 3.47 -0.11 9.02
C LEU A 142 2.99 -1.00 7.87
N ASP A 143 1.70 -1.30 7.82
CA ASP A 143 1.02 -2.00 6.71
C ASP A 143 1.22 -1.30 5.37
N SER A 144 0.98 0.02 5.31
CA SER A 144 1.17 0.81 4.08
C SER A 144 2.62 0.84 3.61
N ILE A 145 3.58 0.87 4.54
CA ILE A 145 5.01 0.78 4.23
C ILE A 145 5.34 -0.60 3.66
N VAL A 146 4.84 -1.67 4.27
CA VAL A 146 5.05 -3.05 3.82
C VAL A 146 4.45 -3.26 2.43
N ASP A 147 3.24 -2.75 2.18
CA ASP A 147 2.57 -2.85 0.88
C ASP A 147 3.32 -2.12 -0.23
N ILE A 148 3.67 -0.85 -0.02
CA ILE A 148 4.36 -0.04 -1.04
C ILE A 148 5.76 -0.59 -1.32
N VAL A 149 6.52 -0.92 -0.28
CA VAL A 149 7.87 -1.48 -0.46
C VAL A 149 7.80 -2.89 -1.07
N GLY A 150 6.88 -3.72 -0.59
CA GLY A 150 6.66 -5.08 -1.09
C GLY A 150 6.32 -5.10 -2.57
N ALA A 151 5.43 -4.21 -3.01
CA ALA A 151 5.09 -4.05 -4.42
C ALA A 151 6.32 -3.84 -5.32
N PHE A 152 7.25 -2.97 -4.93
CA PHE A 152 8.47 -2.73 -5.71
C PHE A 152 9.50 -3.87 -5.60
N VAL A 153 9.53 -4.59 -4.47
CA VAL A 153 10.32 -5.83 -4.35
C VAL A 153 9.82 -6.88 -5.34
N ASP A 154 8.50 -7.08 -5.44
CA ASP A 154 7.92 -8.04 -6.38
C ASP A 154 8.13 -7.64 -7.85
N LEU A 155 7.96 -6.36 -8.17
CA LEU A 155 8.23 -5.84 -9.52
C LEU A 155 9.70 -6.04 -9.92
N GLU A 156 10.63 -5.80 -8.99
CA GLU A 156 12.04 -6.10 -9.21
C GLU A 156 12.29 -7.61 -9.38
N MET A 157 11.67 -8.46 -8.56
CA MET A 157 11.81 -9.92 -8.67
C MET A 157 11.31 -10.47 -10.01
N LEU A 158 10.33 -9.81 -10.63
CA LEU A 158 9.80 -10.15 -11.95
C LEU A 158 10.54 -9.46 -13.11
N ASP A 159 11.58 -8.67 -12.82
CA ASP A 159 12.29 -7.82 -13.79
C ASP A 159 11.33 -6.89 -14.57
N VAL A 160 10.23 -6.44 -13.96
CA VAL A 160 9.24 -5.56 -14.60
C VAL A 160 9.79 -4.14 -14.70
N THR A 161 9.82 -3.61 -15.93
CA THR A 161 10.28 -2.26 -16.24
C THR A 161 9.16 -1.30 -16.56
N ASP A 162 8.01 -1.83 -17.02
CA ASP A 162 6.89 -1.02 -17.47
C ASP A 162 5.58 -1.59 -16.92
N VAL A 163 4.76 -0.72 -16.33
CA VAL A 163 3.44 -1.09 -15.82
C VAL A 163 2.38 -0.30 -16.57
N TYR A 164 1.43 -1.03 -17.15
CA TYR A 164 0.26 -0.50 -17.83
C TYR A 164 -1.00 -0.93 -17.07
N CYS A 165 -2.07 -0.14 -17.14
CA CYS A 165 -3.34 -0.52 -16.56
C CYS A 165 -4.52 -0.16 -17.48
N SER A 166 -5.63 -0.87 -17.30
CA SER A 166 -6.95 -0.43 -17.77
C SER A 166 -7.41 0.83 -17.01
N GLU A 167 -8.58 1.35 -17.35
CA GLU A 167 -9.18 2.45 -16.57
C GLU A 167 -9.33 2.05 -15.09
N ILE A 168 -8.95 2.95 -14.19
CA ILE A 168 -8.95 2.67 -12.76
C ILE A 168 -10.36 2.84 -12.20
N ALA A 169 -10.90 1.79 -11.58
CA ALA A 169 -12.16 1.89 -10.86
C ALA A 169 -11.95 2.51 -9.47
N ASP A 170 -12.64 3.62 -9.22
CA ASP A 170 -12.34 4.56 -8.12
C ASP A 170 -13.22 4.38 -6.87
N GLY A 171 -14.13 3.41 -6.90
CA GLY A 171 -15.08 3.22 -5.82
C GLY A 171 -16.20 4.25 -5.74
N SER A 172 -17.08 4.03 -4.79
CA SER A 172 -18.14 4.96 -4.40
C SER A 172 -18.65 4.63 -3.01
N GLY A 173 -19.11 5.63 -2.27
CA GLY A 173 -19.73 5.43 -0.95
C GLY A 173 -19.08 6.32 0.11
N PHE A 174 -19.12 5.85 1.36
CA PHE A 174 -18.49 6.51 2.49
C PHE A 174 -17.75 5.48 3.35
N ILE A 175 -16.61 5.88 3.89
CA ILE A 175 -15.81 5.10 4.84
C ILE A 175 -15.60 5.87 6.13
N LYS A 176 -15.32 5.15 7.21
CA LYS A 176 -14.97 5.75 8.50
C LYS A 176 -13.45 5.74 8.64
N VAL A 177 -12.88 6.93 8.76
CA VAL A 177 -11.44 7.20 8.82
C VAL A 177 -11.11 8.03 10.06
N ALA A 178 -9.82 8.29 10.32
CA ALA A 178 -9.40 9.15 11.43
C ALA A 178 -10.06 10.55 11.39
N HIS A 179 -10.39 11.01 10.18
CA HIS A 179 -11.06 12.28 9.91
C HIS A 179 -12.60 12.21 10.00
N GLY A 180 -13.16 11.11 10.48
CA GLY A 180 -14.60 10.88 10.55
C GLY A 180 -15.15 10.13 9.33
N ILE A 181 -16.39 10.38 8.95
CA ILE A 181 -16.99 9.73 7.78
C ILE A 181 -16.61 10.52 6.53
N MET A 182 -15.91 9.89 5.60
CA MET A 182 -15.41 10.51 4.37
C MET A 182 -15.99 9.84 3.12
N PRO A 183 -16.21 10.59 2.02
CA PRO A 183 -16.61 9.99 0.76
C PRO A 183 -15.49 9.12 0.19
N VAL A 184 -15.86 8.12 -0.59
CA VAL A 184 -14.94 7.37 -1.44
C VAL A 184 -15.00 7.93 -2.87
N PRO A 185 -13.84 8.27 -3.45
CA PRO A 185 -12.51 8.29 -2.82
C PRO A 185 -12.31 9.50 -1.88
N VAL A 186 -11.38 9.34 -0.93
CA VAL A 186 -11.05 10.37 0.07
C VAL A 186 -10.32 11.57 -0.56
N PRO A 187 -10.30 12.75 0.11
CA PRO A 187 -9.73 13.97 -0.47
C PRO A 187 -8.29 13.87 -0.97
N ALA A 188 -7.39 13.17 -0.29
CA ALA A 188 -6.00 13.00 -0.74
C ALA A 188 -5.93 12.21 -2.06
N VAL A 189 -6.72 11.14 -2.20
CA VAL A 189 -6.85 10.38 -3.44
C VAL A 189 -7.43 11.27 -4.56
N MET A 190 -8.45 12.09 -4.26
CA MET A 190 -8.97 13.08 -5.21
C MET A 190 -7.90 14.04 -5.71
N GLN A 191 -7.04 14.52 -4.81
CA GLN A 191 -5.97 15.42 -5.17
C GLN A 191 -4.93 14.73 -6.06
N MET A 192 -4.53 13.49 -5.76
CA MET A 192 -3.64 12.71 -6.62
C MET A 192 -4.23 12.54 -8.03
N ARG A 193 -5.53 12.24 -8.13
CA ARG A 193 -6.22 12.11 -9.44
C ARG A 193 -6.14 13.38 -10.28
N SER A 194 -6.24 14.55 -9.65
CA SER A 194 -6.28 15.83 -10.37
C SER A 194 -4.97 16.17 -11.10
N VAL A 195 -3.87 15.51 -10.75
CA VAL A 195 -2.53 15.80 -11.27
C VAL A 195 -1.93 14.65 -12.10
N GLN A 196 -2.60 13.49 -12.15
CA GLN A 196 -2.12 12.29 -12.85
C GLN A 196 -2.84 12.10 -14.20
N PRO A 197 -2.18 11.54 -15.22
CA PRO A 197 -2.75 11.37 -16.56
C PRO A 197 -3.64 10.12 -16.72
N PHE A 198 -4.02 9.47 -15.63
CA PHE A 198 -4.81 8.23 -15.68
C PHE A 198 -6.30 8.47 -15.96
N LEU A 199 -6.92 7.51 -16.65
CA LEU A 199 -8.36 7.45 -16.82
C LEU A 199 -9.00 6.76 -15.62
N PHE A 200 -10.02 7.40 -15.04
CA PHE A 200 -10.74 6.90 -13.87
C PHE A 200 -12.22 6.73 -14.21
N VAL A 201 -12.81 5.60 -13.78
CA VAL A 201 -14.24 5.32 -13.95
C VAL A 201 -14.90 5.09 -12.60
N LYS A 202 -16.04 5.73 -12.40
CA LYS A 202 -16.85 5.52 -11.20
C LYS A 202 -17.63 4.21 -11.35
N LYS A 203 -17.25 3.19 -10.58
CA LYS A 203 -17.95 1.91 -10.49
C LYS A 203 -18.38 1.65 -9.04
N PRO A 204 -19.48 0.91 -8.81
CA PRO A 204 -19.81 0.40 -7.48
C PRO A 204 -18.71 -0.56 -7.05
N THR A 205 -17.76 -0.01 -6.32
CA THR A 205 -16.61 -0.70 -5.76
C THR A 205 -16.61 -0.31 -4.30
N PHE A 206 -16.77 -1.30 -3.43
CA PHE A 206 -16.81 -1.08 -2.00
C PHE A 206 -15.37 -0.96 -1.51
N ALA A 207 -15.03 0.17 -0.90
CA ALA A 207 -13.81 0.24 -0.11
C ALA A 207 -13.91 -0.80 1.01
N ARG A 208 -12.79 -1.45 1.37
CA ARG A 208 -12.77 -2.29 2.57
C ARG A 208 -13.07 -1.39 3.77
N ASN A 209 -13.93 -1.88 4.67
CA ASN A 209 -14.28 -1.21 5.91
C ASN A 209 -13.22 -1.49 6.96
#